data_AF-L0EVB0-F1
#
_entry.id   AF-L0EVB0-F1
#
_cell.length_a   1.000
_cell.length_b   1.000
_cell.length_c   1.000
_cell.angle_alpha   90.00
_cell.angle_beta   90.00
_cell.angle_gamma   90.00
#
_symmetry.space_group_name_H-M   'P 1'
#
loop_
_entity.id
_entity.type
_entity.pdbx_description
1 polymer ?
#
loop_
_entity_poly.entity_id
_entity_poly.type
_entity_poly.pdbx_seq_one_letter_code
_entity_poly.pdbx_strand_id
1 'polypeptide(L)'
;MNDLYRFTILGCSSSPGVPRIIGDWGACNPENPRNRRTRSALMVSRITLEGDATTVIIDTGPDFRAQMIRENVSDIDAVLYTHAHADHVHGIDDLRGYYLKTKKPVPIYADKECMEHLRKSFGYCFEVSSSNYYPSIVEPFIIEEDYLPISIEGKGGLLKPCLLGRTMEK
;
A
#
# COMPACT_ATOMS: atom_id res chain seq x y z
N MET A 1 -7.22 -17.01 -22.87
CA MET A 1 -7.59 -17.01 -21.44
C MET A 1 -7.49 -15.58 -20.99
N ASN A 2 -8.62 -14.94 -20.66
CA ASN A 2 -8.60 -13.52 -20.30
C ASN A 2 -8.40 -13.41 -18.80
N ASP A 3 -7.19 -13.06 -18.40
CA ASP A 3 -6.91 -12.63 -17.02
C ASP A 3 -7.77 -11.42 -16.69
N LEU A 4 -8.30 -11.37 -15.47
CA LEU A 4 -9.04 -10.20 -14.98
C LEU A 4 -8.12 -9.32 -14.17
N TYR A 5 -8.01 -8.05 -14.55
CA TYR A 5 -7.40 -7.02 -13.71
C TYR A 5 -8.48 -6.26 -12.97
N ARG A 6 -8.36 -6.19 -11.64
CA ARG A 6 -9.26 -5.43 -10.77
C ARG A 6 -8.51 -4.29 -10.11
N PHE A 7 -9.10 -3.10 -10.15
CA PHE A 7 -8.61 -1.92 -9.47
C PHE A 7 -9.66 -1.46 -8.46
N THR A 8 -9.26 -1.34 -7.20
CA THR A 8 -10.16 -0.96 -6.10
C THR A 8 -9.63 0.30 -5.45
N ILE A 9 -10.42 1.38 -5.51
CA ILE A 9 -10.12 2.63 -4.80
C ILE A 9 -10.36 2.39 -3.32
N LEU A 10 -9.29 2.24 -2.55
CA LEU A 10 -9.38 2.00 -1.11
C LEU A 10 -9.78 3.27 -0.38
N GLY A 11 -9.23 4.41 -0.81
CA GLY A 11 -9.61 5.74 -0.38
C GLY A 11 -9.35 6.78 -1.43
N CYS A 12 -9.99 7.94 -1.28
CA CYS A 12 -9.98 9.02 -2.27
C CYS A 12 -10.11 10.41 -1.63
N SER A 13 -9.73 10.55 -0.36
CA SER A 13 -9.63 11.87 0.29
C SER A 13 -8.23 12.46 0.12
N SER A 14 -8.14 13.76 0.37
CA SER A 14 -6.87 14.40 0.76
C SER A 14 -6.41 13.92 2.14
N SER A 15 -5.24 14.38 2.57
CA SER A 15 -4.59 13.99 3.82
C SER A 15 -5.45 14.00 5.10
N PRO A 16 -6.36 14.99 5.35
CA PRO A 16 -7.14 15.00 6.60
C PRO A 16 -8.36 14.06 6.60
N GLY A 17 -8.68 13.37 5.49
CA GLY A 17 -9.94 12.63 5.38
C GLY A 17 -11.15 13.51 5.08
N VAL A 18 -12.30 12.87 4.83
CA VAL A 18 -13.61 13.53 4.83
C VAL A 18 -14.61 12.70 5.67
N PRO A 19 -15.25 13.27 6.71
CA PRO A 19 -14.98 14.61 7.25
C PRO A 19 -13.58 14.72 7.87
N ARG A 20 -13.10 15.95 8.06
CA ARG A 20 -11.89 16.20 8.87
C ARG A 20 -12.16 15.77 10.32
N ILE A 21 -11.10 15.60 11.11
CA ILE A 21 -11.19 15.13 12.51
C ILE A 21 -12.11 15.97 13.42
N ILE A 22 -12.29 17.26 13.12
CA ILE A 22 -13.19 18.17 13.85
C ILE A 22 -14.67 18.07 13.42
N GLY A 23 -15.01 17.10 12.57
CA GLY A 23 -16.36 16.93 12.01
C GLY A 23 -16.67 17.84 10.82
N ASP A 24 -15.68 18.53 10.27
CA ASP A 24 -15.84 19.43 9.12
C ASP A 24 -15.96 18.64 7.81
N TRP A 25 -17.12 18.75 7.15
CA TRP A 25 -17.40 18.17 5.84
C TRP A 25 -17.07 19.12 4.67
N GLY A 26 -16.72 20.38 4.96
CA GLY A 26 -16.63 21.44 3.96
C GLY A 26 -17.93 21.56 3.17
N ALA A 27 -17.84 21.54 1.84
CA ALA A 27 -19.00 21.56 0.95
C ALA A 27 -19.62 20.17 0.68
N CYS A 28 -19.13 19.11 1.31
CA CYS A 28 -19.66 17.76 1.09
C CYS A 28 -20.99 17.56 1.82
N ASN A 29 -21.96 16.95 1.15
CA ASN A 29 -23.21 16.51 1.80
C ASN A 29 -22.93 15.31 2.74
N PRO A 30 -23.18 15.42 4.07
CA PRO A 30 -22.93 14.35 5.04
C PRO A 30 -23.86 13.14 4.86
N GLU A 31 -25.05 13.33 4.27
CA GLU A 31 -26.03 12.26 4.03
C GLU A 31 -25.69 11.40 2.82
N ASN A 32 -24.75 11.83 1.98
CA ASN A 32 -24.26 11.01 0.88
C ASN A 32 -23.09 10.13 1.36
N PRO A 33 -23.24 8.80 1.46
CA PRO A 33 -22.20 7.93 2.01
C PRO A 33 -20.89 7.96 1.21
N ARG A 34 -20.92 8.32 -0.09
CA ARG A 34 -19.71 8.48 -0.92
C ARG A 34 -18.82 9.66 -0.51
N ASN A 35 -19.35 10.57 0.31
CA ASN A 35 -18.58 11.69 0.83
C ASN A 35 -17.79 11.35 2.08
N ARG A 36 -18.02 10.19 2.70
CA ARG A 36 -17.14 9.68 3.75
C ARG A 36 -15.94 9.00 3.09
N ARG A 37 -14.77 9.62 3.21
CA ARG A 37 -13.57 9.23 2.45
C ARG A 37 -12.38 9.03 3.38
N THR A 38 -11.77 7.86 3.27
CA THR A 38 -10.45 7.54 3.84
C THR A 38 -9.33 8.08 2.95
N ARG A 39 -8.11 8.20 3.50
CA ARG A 39 -6.90 8.65 2.77
C ARG A 39 -6.64 7.81 1.53
N SER A 40 -6.07 8.47 0.53
CA SER A 40 -5.83 7.90 -0.80
C SER A 40 -4.99 6.62 -0.73
N ALA A 41 -5.49 5.55 -1.34
CA ALA A 41 -4.78 4.30 -1.54
C ALA A 41 -5.48 3.49 -2.66
N LEU A 42 -4.75 2.62 -3.33
CA LEU A 42 -5.27 1.76 -4.40
C LEU A 42 -4.89 0.30 -4.13
N MET A 43 -5.80 -0.62 -4.46
CA MET A 43 -5.49 -2.04 -4.57
C MET A 43 -5.61 -2.48 -6.02
N VAL A 44 -4.60 -3.18 -6.51
CA VAL A 44 -4.57 -3.77 -7.86
C VAL A 44 -4.44 -5.28 -7.72
N SER A 45 -5.33 -6.02 -8.38
CA SER A 45 -5.28 -7.49 -8.39
C SER A 45 -5.30 -8.03 -9.82
N ARG A 46 -4.42 -8.98 -10.13
CA ARG A 46 -4.56 -9.88 -11.28
C ARG A 46 -5.20 -11.16 -10.78
N ILE A 47 -6.30 -11.57 -11.42
CA ILE A 47 -7.14 -12.69 -10.98
C ILE A 47 -7.24 -13.71 -12.12
N THR A 48 -6.93 -14.97 -11.82
CA THR A 48 -7.08 -16.08 -12.77
C THR A 48 -8.54 -16.54 -12.85
N LEU A 49 -8.85 -17.44 -13.79
CA LEU A 49 -10.20 -17.99 -13.92
C LEU A 49 -10.58 -18.86 -12.72
N GLU A 50 -9.60 -19.44 -12.05
CA GLU A 50 -9.74 -20.25 -10.84
C GLU A 50 -9.95 -19.40 -9.58
N GLY A 51 -9.81 -18.08 -9.69
CA GLY A 51 -10.00 -17.12 -8.59
C GLY A 51 -8.76 -16.85 -7.76
N ASP A 52 -7.60 -17.41 -8.14
CA ASP A 52 -6.31 -17.05 -7.53
C ASP A 52 -5.95 -15.62 -7.88
N ALA A 53 -5.40 -14.88 -6.91
CA ALA A 53 -5.10 -13.47 -7.06
C ALA A 53 -3.63 -13.17 -6.72
N THR A 54 -3.04 -12.26 -7.49
CA THR A 54 -1.85 -11.51 -7.10
C THR A 54 -2.31 -10.11 -6.78
N THR A 55 -2.09 -9.63 -5.56
CA THR A 55 -2.62 -8.39 -5.01
C THR A 55 -1.50 -7.45 -4.59
N VAL A 56 -1.53 -6.24 -5.13
CA VAL A 56 -0.58 -5.18 -4.86
C VAL A 56 -1.33 -3.99 -4.26
N ILE A 57 -0.80 -3.46 -3.16
CA ILE A 57 -1.30 -2.23 -2.53
C ILE A 57 -0.43 -1.05 -2.96
N ILE A 58 -1.05 0.08 -3.27
CA ILE A 58 -0.38 1.36 -3.46
C ILE A 58 -0.70 2.23 -2.26
N ASP A 59 0.34 2.54 -1.50
CA ASP A 59 0.35 3.27 -0.22
C ASP A 59 -0.37 2.57 0.95
N THR A 60 0.24 2.66 2.14
CA THR A 60 -0.35 2.18 3.42
C THR A 60 -0.56 3.37 4.34
N GLY A 61 -1.52 4.23 3.97
CA GLY A 61 -1.96 5.33 4.81
C GLY A 61 -2.54 4.85 6.15
N PRO A 62 -2.84 5.77 7.09
CA PRO A 62 -3.26 5.35 8.43
C PRO A 62 -4.67 4.69 8.47
N ASP A 63 -5.38 4.62 7.33
CA ASP A 63 -6.67 3.94 7.20
C ASP A 63 -6.50 2.49 6.69
N PHE A 64 -5.26 2.05 6.41
CA PHE A 64 -4.95 0.80 5.73
C PHE A 64 -5.63 -0.42 6.36
N ARG A 65 -5.55 -0.60 7.68
CA ARG A 65 -6.29 -1.66 8.38
C ARG A 65 -7.79 -1.65 8.09
N ALA A 66 -8.43 -0.48 8.21
CA ALA A 66 -9.86 -0.36 7.98
C ALA A 66 -10.23 -0.63 6.50
N GLN A 67 -9.37 -0.20 5.58
CA GLN A 67 -9.52 -0.44 4.14
C GLN A 67 -9.41 -1.94 3.81
N MET A 68 -8.41 -2.64 4.34
CA MET A 68 -8.24 -4.08 4.09
C MET A 68 -9.37 -4.91 4.68
N ILE A 69 -9.86 -4.56 5.87
CA ILE A 69 -11.02 -5.22 6.49
C ILE A 69 -12.28 -4.98 5.66
N ARG A 70 -12.54 -3.74 5.23
CA ARG A 70 -13.71 -3.38 4.41
C ARG A 70 -13.78 -4.19 3.12
N GLU A 71 -12.63 -4.39 2.47
CA GLU A 71 -12.52 -5.13 1.21
C GLU A 71 -12.27 -6.64 1.41
N ASN A 72 -12.24 -7.14 2.65
CA ASN A 72 -11.97 -8.54 3.01
C ASN A 72 -10.63 -9.09 2.42
N VAL A 73 -9.56 -8.30 2.47
CA VAL A 73 -8.26 -8.64 1.88
C VAL A 73 -7.42 -9.44 2.87
N SER A 74 -7.38 -10.76 2.70
CA SER A 74 -6.64 -11.66 3.58
C SER A 74 -5.18 -11.85 3.21
N ASP A 75 -4.79 -11.52 1.97
CA ASP A 75 -3.46 -11.77 1.40
C ASP A 75 -3.07 -10.60 0.49
N ILE A 76 -1.79 -10.21 0.56
CA ILE A 76 -1.15 -9.25 -0.34
C ILE A 76 0.22 -9.80 -0.73
N ASP A 77 0.69 -9.44 -1.92
CA ASP A 77 1.98 -9.90 -2.45
C ASP A 77 3.04 -8.79 -2.38
N ALA A 78 2.64 -7.52 -2.46
CA ALA A 78 3.55 -6.39 -2.33
C ALA A 78 2.83 -5.08 -1.97
N VAL A 79 3.62 -4.11 -1.49
CA VAL A 79 3.22 -2.71 -1.36
C VAL A 79 4.14 -1.82 -2.19
N LEU A 80 3.58 -0.88 -2.95
CA LEU A 80 4.29 0.20 -3.62
C LEU A 80 3.97 1.50 -2.91
N TYR A 81 4.99 2.28 -2.56
CA TYR A 81 4.83 3.63 -2.01
C TYR A 81 5.06 4.67 -3.09
N THR A 82 4.17 5.66 -3.13
CA THR A 82 4.26 6.79 -4.06
C THR A 82 5.23 7.86 -3.56
N HIS A 83 5.17 8.18 -2.27
CA HIS A 83 6.04 9.13 -1.57
C HIS A 83 5.82 9.05 -0.05
N ALA A 84 6.68 9.70 0.73
CA ALA A 84 6.75 9.54 2.18
C ALA A 84 5.93 10.55 3.01
N HIS A 85 4.77 11.00 2.52
CA HIS A 85 3.86 11.79 3.36
C HIS A 85 3.03 10.89 4.30
N ALA A 86 2.65 11.47 5.45
CA ALA A 86 2.00 10.76 6.55
C ALA A 86 0.74 9.99 6.13
N ASP A 87 -0.07 10.59 5.27
CA ASP A 87 -1.30 10.02 4.73
C ASP A 87 -1.09 8.81 3.82
N HIS A 88 0.14 8.54 3.39
CA HIS A 88 0.51 7.42 2.53
C HIS A 88 1.31 6.32 3.25
N VAL A 89 1.91 6.61 4.41
CA VAL A 89 2.88 5.68 5.04
C VAL A 89 2.62 5.35 6.51
N HIS A 90 1.78 6.10 7.22
CA HIS A 90 1.59 5.91 8.67
C HIS A 90 0.78 4.65 9.06
N GLY A 91 0.34 3.85 8.09
CA GLY A 91 -0.28 2.54 8.30
C GLY A 91 0.69 1.36 8.13
N ILE A 92 1.99 1.59 7.89
CA ILE A 92 2.96 0.54 7.60
C ILE A 92 3.04 -0.58 8.67
N ASP A 93 2.81 -0.27 9.95
CA ASP A 93 2.86 -1.28 11.02
C ASP A 93 1.78 -2.36 10.88
N ASP A 94 0.63 -2.03 10.26
CA ASP A 94 -0.44 -3.00 10.02
C ASP A 94 -0.03 -4.13 9.05
N LEU A 95 1.07 -3.96 8.29
CA LEU A 95 1.68 -5.05 7.50
C LEU A 95 2.13 -6.23 8.37
N ARG A 96 2.32 -5.99 9.67
CA ARG A 96 2.58 -7.02 10.67
C ARG A 96 1.52 -8.11 10.69
N GLY A 97 0.26 -7.79 10.39
CA GLY A 97 -0.81 -8.77 10.29
C GLY A 97 -0.52 -9.82 9.21
N TYR A 98 -0.07 -9.39 8.03
CA TYR A 98 0.32 -10.27 6.94
C TYR A 98 1.60 -11.05 7.26
N TYR A 99 2.61 -10.40 7.85
CA TYR A 99 3.81 -11.08 8.35
C TYR A 99 3.46 -12.18 9.36
N LEU A 100 2.58 -11.92 10.32
CA LEU A 100 2.21 -12.90 11.34
C LEU A 100 1.51 -14.13 10.74
N LYS A 101 0.74 -13.92 9.67
CA LYS A 101 0.06 -14.99 8.92
C LYS A 101 1.02 -15.85 8.11
N THR A 102 1.94 -15.23 7.35
CA THR A 102 2.81 -15.94 6.39
C THR A 102 4.19 -16.30 6.93
N LYS A 103 4.61 -15.63 8.01
CA LYS A 103 5.98 -15.60 8.56
C LYS A 103 7.04 -15.15 7.55
N LYS A 104 6.61 -14.40 6.53
CA LYS A 104 7.47 -13.81 5.50
C LYS A 104 7.35 -12.29 5.56
N PRO A 105 8.46 -11.54 5.53
CA PRO A 105 8.40 -10.09 5.39
C PRO A 105 7.64 -9.71 4.13
N VAL A 106 6.85 -8.64 4.19
CA VAL A 106 6.08 -8.15 3.04
C VAL A 106 7.00 -7.34 2.12
N PRO A 107 7.12 -7.68 0.82
CA PRO A 107 7.84 -6.86 -0.14
C PRO A 107 7.27 -5.45 -0.21
N ILE A 108 8.13 -4.46 0.01
CA ILE A 108 7.78 -3.05 -0.14
C ILE A 108 8.70 -2.39 -1.17
N TYR A 109 8.11 -1.60 -2.06
CA TYR A 109 8.81 -0.91 -3.13
C TYR A 109 8.64 0.59 -2.96
N ALA A 110 9.72 1.35 -3.03
CA ALA A 110 9.71 2.81 -2.99
C ALA A 110 10.93 3.37 -3.70
N ASP A 111 10.89 4.64 -4.11
CA ASP A 111 12.12 5.34 -4.51
C ASP A 111 13.07 5.50 -3.32
N LYS A 112 14.32 5.89 -3.61
CA LYS A 112 15.37 6.01 -2.59
C LYS A 112 14.99 6.98 -1.47
N GLU A 113 14.48 8.16 -1.81
CA GLU A 113 14.11 9.21 -0.84
C GLU A 113 13.00 8.72 0.10
N CYS A 114 11.97 8.09 -0.46
CA CYS A 114 10.87 7.53 0.30
C CYS A 114 11.35 6.38 1.19
N MET A 115 12.20 5.48 0.69
CA MET A 115 12.73 4.35 1.46
C MET A 115 13.59 4.82 2.64
N GLU A 116 14.43 5.84 2.45
CA GLU A 116 15.22 6.45 3.53
C GLU A 116 14.31 7.04 4.62
N HIS A 117 13.26 7.74 4.22
CA HIS A 117 12.27 8.27 5.17
C HIS A 117 11.57 7.14 5.95
N LEU A 118 11.10 6.10 5.26
CA LEU A 118 10.44 4.96 5.90
C LEU A 118 11.33 4.27 6.93
N ARG A 119 12.61 4.05 6.61
CA ARG A 119 13.59 3.47 7.55
C ARG A 119 13.81 4.35 8.78
N LYS A 120 13.90 5.67 8.58
CA LYS A 120 14.09 6.62 9.69
C LYS A 120 12.87 6.66 10.62
N SER A 121 11.68 6.68 10.04
CA SER A 121 10.42 6.84 10.79
C SER A 121 9.92 5.52 11.41
N PHE A 122 10.22 4.39 10.76
CA PHE A 122 9.68 3.07 11.12
C PHE A 122 10.77 2.00 11.20
N GLY A 123 12.00 2.34 11.64
CA GLY A 123 13.16 1.44 11.63
C GLY A 123 12.91 0.06 12.24
N TYR A 124 12.06 -0.02 13.26
CA TYR A 124 11.63 -1.27 13.90
C TYR A 124 10.85 -2.24 12.97
N CYS A 125 10.34 -1.75 11.83
CA CYS A 125 9.73 -2.60 10.80
C CYS A 125 10.77 -3.28 9.91
N PHE A 126 11.97 -2.71 9.80
CA PHE A 126 13.05 -3.13 8.89
C PHE A 126 14.14 -3.95 9.58
N GLU A 127 14.33 -3.75 10.88
CA GLU A 127 15.45 -4.30 11.63
C GLU A 127 15.02 -5.43 12.55
N VAL A 128 15.86 -6.46 12.65
CA VAL A 128 15.74 -7.49 13.68
C VAL A 128 16.46 -6.97 14.91
N SER A 129 15.70 -6.55 15.93
CA SER A 129 16.30 -6.22 17.23
C SER A 129 16.96 -7.48 17.83
N SER A 130 18.15 -7.32 18.41
CA SER A 130 18.95 -8.39 19.02
C SER A 130 18.24 -9.09 20.21
N SER A 131 17.11 -8.56 20.66
CA SER A 131 16.29 -9.10 21.75
C SER A 131 15.24 -10.12 21.30
N ASN A 132 15.24 -10.61 20.05
CA ASN A 132 14.35 -11.67 19.52
C ASN A 132 12.83 -11.39 19.53
N TYR A 133 12.35 -10.24 20.02
CA TYR A 133 10.91 -9.98 20.14
C TYR A 133 10.27 -9.30 18.91
N TYR A 134 11.07 -8.66 18.06
CA TYR A 134 10.58 -7.95 16.87
C TYR A 134 11.40 -8.30 15.64
N PRO A 135 10.96 -9.27 14.82
CA PRO A 135 11.55 -9.52 13.52
C PRO A 135 11.16 -8.42 12.53
N SER A 136 11.99 -8.23 11.49
CA SER A 136 11.63 -7.38 10.35
C SER A 136 10.33 -7.90 9.71
N ILE A 137 9.37 -7.00 9.49
CA ILE A 137 8.08 -7.32 8.89
C ILE A 137 8.00 -6.90 7.42
N VAL A 138 9.00 -6.17 6.91
CA VAL A 138 9.07 -5.74 5.51
C VAL A 138 10.37 -6.16 4.85
N GLU A 139 10.31 -6.42 3.55
CA GLU A 139 11.47 -6.62 2.68
C GLU A 139 11.57 -5.43 1.72
N PRO A 140 12.61 -4.58 1.84
CA PRO A 140 12.70 -3.35 1.07
C PRO A 140 13.34 -3.55 -0.31
N PHE A 141 12.67 -3.05 -1.35
CA PHE A 141 13.15 -2.97 -2.72
C PHE A 141 13.18 -1.51 -3.16
N ILE A 142 14.36 -1.01 -3.54
CA ILE A 142 14.51 0.35 -4.07
C ILE A 142 14.13 0.34 -5.56
N ILE A 143 13.27 1.28 -5.94
CA ILE A 143 12.94 1.55 -7.34
C ILE A 143 14.00 2.51 -7.87
N GLU A 144 14.79 2.05 -8.83
CA GLU A 144 15.83 2.84 -9.49
C GLU A 144 15.24 3.83 -10.51
N GLU A 145 15.98 4.90 -10.82
CA GLU A 145 15.53 6.01 -11.68
C GLU A 145 15.27 5.62 -13.14
N ASP A 146 15.74 4.46 -13.59
CA ASP A 146 15.46 3.92 -14.92
C ASP A 146 14.09 3.23 -15.02
N TYR A 147 13.33 3.20 -13.91
CA TYR A 147 11.98 2.65 -13.82
C TYR A 147 11.86 1.25 -14.42
N LEU A 148 12.89 0.41 -14.22
CA LEU A 148 12.86 -0.98 -14.67
C LEU A 148 11.54 -1.66 -14.23
N PRO A 149 10.92 -2.50 -15.10
CA PRO A 149 9.62 -3.06 -14.81
C PRO A 149 9.64 -3.84 -13.49
N ILE A 150 8.89 -3.34 -12.50
CA ILE A 150 8.64 -4.08 -11.27
C ILE A 150 7.90 -5.35 -11.65
N SER A 151 8.32 -6.48 -11.11
CA SER A 151 7.73 -7.78 -11.38
C SER A 151 7.34 -8.40 -10.05
N ILE A 152 6.02 -8.54 -9.81
CA ILE A 152 5.46 -9.08 -8.58
C ILE A 152 4.72 -10.36 -8.93
N GLU A 153 5.18 -11.48 -8.37
CA GLU A 153 4.55 -12.77 -8.55
C GLU A 153 3.73 -13.14 -7.31
N GLY A 154 2.52 -13.60 -7.57
CA GLY A 154 1.61 -14.18 -6.58
C GLY A 154 0.81 -15.30 -7.23
N LYS A 155 -0.20 -15.80 -6.54
CA LYS A 155 -1.01 -16.92 -7.03
C LYS A 155 -1.77 -16.59 -8.32
N GLY A 156 -2.14 -15.32 -8.50
CA GLY A 156 -2.81 -14.83 -9.71
C GLY A 156 -1.86 -14.60 -10.90
N GLY A 157 -0.58 -14.99 -10.78
CA GLY A 157 0.46 -14.80 -11.76
C GLY A 157 1.15 -13.43 -11.69
N LEU A 158 2.09 -13.21 -12.61
CA LEU A 158 2.93 -12.02 -12.67
C LEU A 158 2.13 -10.71 -12.89
N LEU A 159 2.28 -9.75 -12.00
CA LEU A 159 1.89 -8.34 -12.18
C LEU A 159 3.13 -7.51 -12.52
N LYS A 160 3.02 -6.68 -13.56
CA LYS A 160 4.07 -5.74 -13.97
C LYS A 160 3.60 -4.29 -13.87
N PRO A 161 3.71 -3.65 -12.71
CA PRO A 161 3.50 -2.21 -12.61
C PRO A 161 4.52 -1.49 -13.51
N CYS A 162 4.04 -0.67 -14.43
CA CYS A 162 4.87 0.27 -15.18
C CYS A 162 4.79 1.62 -14.50
N LEU A 163 5.93 2.11 -14.02
CA LEU A 163 6.02 3.46 -13.50
C LEU A 163 6.19 4.39 -14.69
N LEU A 164 5.16 5.21 -14.94
CA LEU A 164 5.29 6.34 -15.85
C LEU A 164 6.06 7.40 -15.07
N GLY A 165 7.32 7.61 -15.46
CA GLY A 165 8.24 8.48 -14.73
C GLY A 165 7.68 9.87 -14.49
N ARG A 166 8.20 10.57 -13.46
CA ARG A 166 8.05 12.01 -13.35
C ARG A 166 8.59 12.60 -14.65
N THR A 167 7.75 13.13 -15.54
CA THR A 167 8.22 14.05 -16.58
C THR A 167 8.89 15.20 -15.84
N MET A 168 10.21 15.18 -15.78
CA MET A 168 11.03 16.31 -15.34
C MET A 168 10.97 17.37 -16.44
N GLU A 169 9.78 17.92 -16.69
CA GLU A 169 9.65 19.21 -17.34
C GLU A 169 9.64 20.26 -16.22
N LYS A 170 10.82 20.79 -15.94
CA LYS A 170 11.02 22.12 -15.35
C LYS A 170 11.61 23.03 -16.41
#